data_AF-A0A952M368-F1
#
_entry.id   AF-A0A952M368-F1
#
_cell.length_a   1.000
_cell.length_b   1.000
_cell.length_c   1.000
_cell.angle_alpha   90.00
_cell.angle_beta   90.00
_cell.angle_gamma   90.00
#
_symmetry.space_group_name_H-M   'P 1'
#
loop_
_entity.id
_entity.type
_entity.pdbx_description
1 polymer ?
#
loop_
_entity_poly.entity_id
_entity_poly.type
_entity_poly.pdbx_seq_one_letter_code
_entity_poly.pdbx_strand_id
1 'polypeptide(L)'
;MSVCSAIIAIVEVRLVGYLGHIVDVLSESDRTTPVSELLPHYGWMLLVILGIYPILVIIQTMLVHQTLLGNLPMIMRWQAHRYLLGHSLRFFSNEFAGRIGTKVMQTSLAVRETVMKLLDILVYVGVYFLSILWLVASADWRMMLPLLCWLAFYIGVLRYFVPRLQRVAQAQADARSLMTGRIIDSYTNIGTVKLFSHAGNEAKYARDGMES
;
A
#
# COMPACT_ATOMS: atom_id res chain seq x y z
N MET A 1 -2.55 -9.69 -10.92
CA MET A 1 -2.69 -8.42 -10.21
C MET A 1 -2.28 -7.24 -11.05
N SER A 2 -0.97 -6.98 -11.27
CA SER A 2 -0.52 -5.80 -12.00
C SER A 2 -1.10 -5.64 -13.40
N VAL A 3 -1.30 -6.75 -14.12
CA VAL A 3 -1.99 -6.75 -15.42
C VAL A 3 -3.45 -6.28 -15.28
N CYS A 4 -4.19 -6.77 -14.27
CA CYS A 4 -5.55 -6.34 -14.01
C CYS A 4 -5.62 -4.85 -13.63
N SER A 5 -4.74 -4.41 -12.74
CA SER A 5 -4.63 -2.99 -12.34
C SER A 5 -4.30 -2.09 -13.54
N ALA A 6 -3.41 -2.54 -14.43
CA ALA A 6 -3.08 -1.81 -15.66
C ALA A 6 -4.27 -1.74 -16.64
N ILE A 7 -4.99 -2.85 -16.83
CA ILE A 7 -6.20 -2.88 -17.67
C ILE A 7 -7.25 -1.91 -17.13
N ILE A 8 -7.48 -1.91 -15.82
CA ILE A 8 -8.45 -1.01 -15.17
C ILE A 8 -8.06 0.45 -15.36
N ALA A 9 -6.80 0.80 -15.13
CA ALA A 9 -6.29 2.15 -15.40
C ALA A 9 -6.49 2.58 -16.87
N ILE A 10 -6.22 1.69 -17.83
CA ILE A 10 -6.43 1.97 -19.26
C ILE A 10 -7.92 2.22 -19.56
N VAL A 11 -8.81 1.39 -18.99
CA VAL A 11 -10.26 1.56 -19.16
C VAL A 11 -10.72 2.90 -18.59
N GLU A 12 -10.28 3.28 -17.40
CA GLU A 12 -10.63 4.57 -16.79
C GLU A 12 -10.18 5.77 -17.62
N VAL A 13 -8.94 5.73 -18.14
CA VAL A 13 -8.44 6.81 -19.02
C VAL A 13 -9.31 6.91 -20.28
N ARG A 14 -9.63 5.77 -20.89
CA ARG A 14 -10.51 5.72 -22.06
C ARG A 14 -11.88 6.34 -21.75
N LEU A 15 -12.43 6.09 -20.56
CA LEU A 15 -13.68 6.70 -20.11
C LEU A 15 -13.57 8.22 -19.97
N VAL A 16 -12.45 8.73 -19.42
CA VAL A 16 -12.21 10.18 -19.31
C VAL A 16 -12.11 10.83 -20.70
N GLY A 17 -11.37 10.23 -21.63
CA GLY A 17 -11.30 10.72 -23.00
C GLY A 17 -12.66 10.71 -23.71
N TYR A 18 -13.48 9.69 -23.44
CA TYR A 18 -14.81 9.58 -24.00
C TYR A 18 -15.79 10.61 -23.40
N LEU A 19 -15.63 10.97 -22.12
CA LEU A 19 -16.38 12.08 -21.52
C LEU A 19 -16.09 13.40 -22.24
N GLY A 20 -14.84 13.66 -22.63
CA GLY A 20 -14.48 14.80 -23.47
C GLY A 20 -15.24 14.81 -24.79
N HIS A 21 -15.21 13.68 -25.51
CA HIS A 21 -15.96 13.52 -26.77
C HIS A 21 -17.48 13.71 -26.59
N ILE A 22 -18.06 13.29 -25.47
CA ILE A 22 -19.48 13.57 -25.16
C ILE A 22 -19.73 15.07 -25.05
N VAL A 23 -18.88 15.78 -24.31
CA VAL A 23 -18.99 17.23 -24.12
C VAL A 23 -18.86 17.95 -25.47
N ASP A 24 -17.93 17.53 -26.32
CA ASP A 24 -17.73 18.11 -27.65
C ASP A 24 -18.97 17.91 -28.53
N VAL A 25 -19.49 16.68 -28.61
CA VAL A 25 -20.71 16.36 -29.37
C VAL A 25 -21.91 17.14 -28.84
N LEU A 26 -22.09 17.25 -27.52
CA LEU A 26 -23.16 18.04 -26.91
C LEU A 26 -23.02 19.54 -27.13
N SER A 27 -21.79 20.03 -27.30
CA SER A 27 -21.52 21.45 -27.55
C SER A 27 -21.76 21.84 -29.02
N GLU A 28 -21.56 20.90 -29.95
CA GLU A 28 -21.83 21.09 -31.38
C GLU A 28 -23.28 20.75 -31.77
N SER A 29 -24.00 19.96 -30.98
CA SER A 29 -25.37 19.54 -31.28
C SER A 29 -26.40 20.64 -30.95
N ASP A 30 -27.23 20.99 -31.94
CA ASP A 30 -28.35 21.92 -31.75
C ASP A 30 -29.47 21.28 -30.91
N ARG A 31 -30.28 22.08 -30.19
CA ARG A 31 -31.31 21.61 -29.22
C ARG A 31 -32.38 20.64 -29.79
N THR A 32 -32.38 20.37 -31.09
CA THR A 32 -33.40 19.61 -31.82
C THR A 32 -32.98 18.19 -32.25
N THR A 33 -31.73 17.76 -32.03
CA THR A 33 -31.32 16.37 -32.35
C THR A 33 -32.00 15.35 -31.41
N PRO A 34 -32.70 14.33 -31.94
CA PRO A 34 -33.38 13.34 -31.13
C PRO A 34 -32.38 12.39 -30.44
N VAL A 35 -32.59 12.15 -29.15
CA VAL A 35 -31.75 11.27 -28.29
C VAL A 35 -31.63 9.84 -28.86
N SER A 36 -32.58 9.40 -29.68
CA SER A 36 -32.59 8.09 -30.35
C SER A 36 -31.46 7.89 -31.37
N GLU A 37 -30.90 8.95 -31.95
CA GLU A 37 -29.74 8.86 -32.86
C GLU A 37 -28.40 8.77 -32.09
N LEU A 38 -28.36 9.32 -30.87
CA LEU A 38 -27.19 9.28 -29.99
C LEU A 38 -27.08 7.93 -29.24
N LEU A 39 -28.22 7.35 -28.85
CA LEU A 39 -28.33 6.13 -28.03
C LEU A 39 -27.48 4.92 -28.47
N PRO A 40 -27.38 4.54 -29.76
CA PRO A 40 -26.60 3.39 -30.19
C PRO A 40 -25.09 3.59 -30.01
N HIS A 41 -24.60 4.83 -30.18
CA HIS A 41 -23.18 5.16 -30.04
C HIS A 41 -22.75 5.14 -28.56
N TYR A 42 -23.63 5.59 -27.65
CA TYR A 42 -23.39 5.59 -26.20
C TYR A 42 -23.71 4.26 -25.51
N GLY A 43 -24.51 3.38 -26.14
CA GLY A 43 -24.86 2.07 -25.60
C GLY A 43 -23.65 1.16 -25.35
N TRP A 44 -22.64 1.22 -26.23
CA TRP A 44 -21.38 0.51 -26.02
C TRP A 44 -20.64 0.99 -24.77
N MET A 45 -20.60 2.30 -24.53
CA MET A 45 -19.94 2.83 -23.33
C MET A 45 -20.72 2.48 -22.05
N LEU A 46 -22.05 2.51 -22.09
CA LEU A 46 -22.88 2.08 -20.97
C LEU A 46 -22.58 0.61 -20.60
N LEU A 47 -22.39 -0.26 -21.60
CA LEU A 47 -21.99 -1.65 -21.39
C LEU A 47 -20.59 -1.77 -20.77
N VAL A 48 -19.63 -0.94 -21.22
CA VAL A 48 -18.28 -0.91 -20.63
C VAL A 48 -18.33 -0.49 -19.16
N ILE A 49 -19.07 0.58 -18.84
CA ILE A 49 -19.17 1.13 -17.47
C ILE A 49 -19.96 0.22 -16.54
N LEU A 50 -21.08 -0.36 -17.00
CA LEU A 50 -21.98 -1.13 -16.14
C LEU A 50 -21.65 -2.63 -16.12
N GLY A 51 -20.96 -3.13 -17.14
CA GLY A 51 -20.61 -4.54 -17.29
C GLY A 51 -19.12 -4.80 -17.12
N ILE A 52 -18.32 -4.37 -18.10
CA ILE A 52 -16.90 -4.77 -18.20
C ILE A 52 -16.07 -4.24 -17.03
N TYR A 53 -16.25 -2.96 -16.68
CA TYR A 53 -15.47 -2.31 -15.62
C TYR A 53 -15.74 -2.94 -14.23
N PRO A 54 -17.00 -3.12 -13.76
CA PRO A 54 -17.28 -3.80 -12.51
C PRO A 54 -16.76 -5.23 -12.46
N ILE A 55 -16.87 -5.99 -13.56
CA ILE A 55 -16.35 -7.37 -13.64
C ILE A 55 -14.83 -7.38 -13.46
N LEU A 56 -14.11 -6.49 -14.15
CA LEU A 56 -12.66 -6.34 -14.01
C LEU A 56 -12.25 -6.02 -12.57
N VAL A 57 -12.95 -5.06 -11.94
CA VAL A 57 -12.70 -4.66 -10.55
C VAL A 57 -13.01 -5.81 -9.59
N ILE A 58 -14.09 -6.57 -9.80
CA ILE A 58 -14.43 -7.74 -8.99
C ILE A 58 -13.34 -8.81 -9.12
N ILE A 59 -12.89 -9.13 -10.33
CA ILE A 59 -11.82 -10.12 -10.56
C ILE A 59 -10.53 -9.68 -9.86
N GLN A 60 -10.13 -8.41 -10.02
CA GLN A 60 -8.96 -7.86 -9.34
C GLN A 60 -9.12 -7.96 -7.81
N THR A 61 -10.26 -7.52 -7.28
CA THR A 61 -10.55 -7.50 -5.85
C THR A 61 -10.53 -8.91 -5.27
N MET A 62 -11.15 -9.87 -5.96
CA MET A 62 -11.14 -11.28 -5.57
C MET A 62 -9.73 -11.84 -5.55
N LEU A 63 -8.92 -11.57 -6.59
CA LEU A 63 -7.53 -12.01 -6.62
C LEU A 63 -6.76 -11.44 -5.42
N VAL A 64 -6.89 -10.16 -5.09
CA VAL A 64 -6.22 -9.57 -3.91
C VAL A 64 -6.65 -10.26 -2.63
N HIS A 65 -7.95 -10.33 -2.39
CA HIS A 65 -8.48 -10.73 -1.09
C HIS A 65 -8.38 -12.22 -0.84
N GLN A 66 -8.58 -13.05 -1.89
CA GLN A 66 -8.51 -14.49 -1.73
C GLN A 66 -7.08 -15.02 -1.77
N THR A 67 -6.16 -14.39 -2.50
CA THR A 67 -4.81 -14.93 -2.68
C THR A 67 -3.75 -14.20 -1.86
N LEU A 68 -3.69 -12.87 -1.92
CA LEU A 68 -2.53 -12.13 -1.43
C LEU A 68 -2.69 -11.63 0.01
N LEU A 69 -3.88 -11.14 0.38
CA LEU A 69 -4.07 -10.53 1.70
C LEU A 69 -3.86 -11.49 2.87
N GLY A 70 -4.32 -12.74 2.72
CA GLY A 70 -4.20 -13.78 3.73
C GLY A 70 -2.97 -14.69 3.56
N ASN A 71 -2.72 -15.19 2.35
CA ASN A 71 -1.72 -16.25 2.14
C ASN A 71 -0.28 -15.73 2.21
N LEU A 72 -0.02 -14.54 1.66
CA LEU A 72 1.34 -14.00 1.55
C LEU A 72 2.00 -13.75 2.93
N PRO A 73 1.35 -13.11 3.92
CA PRO A 73 1.92 -13.00 5.26
C PRO A 73 2.18 -14.36 5.91
N MET A 74 1.33 -15.36 5.69
CA MET A 74 1.47 -16.67 6.31
C MET A 74 2.68 -17.43 5.77
N ILE A 75 2.88 -17.38 4.45
CA ILE A 75 4.08 -17.92 3.79
C ILE A 75 5.34 -17.23 4.33
N MET A 76 5.33 -15.90 4.43
CA MET A 76 6.47 -15.14 4.94
C MET A 76 6.77 -15.45 6.42
N ARG A 77 5.74 -15.60 7.26
CA ARG A 77 5.91 -16.02 8.66
C ARG A 77 6.56 -17.39 8.76
N TRP A 78 6.10 -18.35 7.94
CA TRP A 78 6.67 -19.69 7.92
C TRP A 78 8.13 -19.71 7.45
N GLN A 79 8.45 -18.96 6.40
CA GLN A 79 9.82 -18.83 5.92
C GLN A 79 10.73 -18.21 6.97
N ALA A 80 10.30 -17.12 7.61
CA ALA A 80 11.04 -16.48 8.68
C ALA A 80 11.23 -17.41 9.89
N HIS A 81 10.20 -18.16 10.27
CA HIS A 81 10.28 -19.15 11.34
C HIS A 81 11.30 -20.26 11.03
N ARG A 82 11.22 -20.84 9.83
CA ARG A 82 12.17 -21.87 9.37
C ARG A 82 13.60 -21.35 9.32
N TYR A 83 13.80 -20.11 8.89
CA TYR A 83 15.09 -19.44 8.88
C TYR A 83 15.65 -19.25 10.31
N LEU A 84 14.82 -18.81 11.25
CA LEU A 84 15.22 -18.60 12.64
C LEU A 84 15.63 -19.90 13.35
N LEU A 85 14.98 -21.02 13.06
CA LEU A 85 15.36 -22.33 13.63
C LEU A 85 16.80 -22.75 13.26
N GLY A 86 17.36 -22.19 12.19
CA GLY A 86 18.74 -22.45 11.76
C GLY A 86 19.80 -21.60 12.48
N HIS A 87 19.42 -20.65 13.34
CA HIS A 87 20.38 -19.79 14.04
C HIS A 87 21.05 -20.46 15.24
N SER A 88 22.22 -19.97 15.61
CA SER A 88 23.00 -20.49 16.75
C SER A 88 22.34 -20.21 18.10
N LEU A 89 22.64 -21.05 19.11
CA LEU A 89 22.16 -20.84 20.48
C LEU A 89 22.55 -19.47 21.03
N ARG A 90 23.75 -18.98 20.68
CA ARG A 90 24.24 -17.64 21.09
C ARG A 90 23.32 -16.51 20.62
N PHE A 91 22.68 -16.64 19.45
CA PHE A 91 21.69 -15.66 18.99
C PHE A 91 20.48 -15.63 19.92
N PHE A 92 19.92 -16.80 20.25
CA PHE A 92 18.76 -16.91 21.15
C PHE A 92 19.08 -16.53 22.60
N SER A 93 20.33 -16.68 23.05
CA SER A 93 20.74 -16.22 24.38
C SER A 93 20.91 -14.69 24.48
N ASN A 94 21.13 -13.99 23.36
CA ASN A 94 21.38 -12.55 23.33
C ASN A 94 20.15 -11.72 22.93
N GLU A 95 19.08 -12.34 22.42
CA GLU A 95 17.89 -11.67 21.93
C GLU A 95 16.63 -12.16 22.66
N PHE A 96 15.79 -11.21 23.10
CA PHE A 96 14.53 -11.55 23.76
C PHE A 96 13.58 -12.22 22.76
N ALA A 97 13.00 -13.36 23.15
CA ALA A 97 12.06 -14.11 22.31
C ALA A 97 10.87 -13.25 21.82
N GLY A 98 10.34 -12.37 22.68
CA GLY A 98 9.28 -11.43 22.31
C GLY A 98 9.67 -10.44 21.20
N ARG A 99 10.94 -10.02 21.17
CA ARG A 99 11.49 -9.13 20.13
C ARG A 99 11.53 -9.85 18.78
N ILE A 100 12.04 -11.08 18.78
CA ILE A 100 12.13 -11.93 17.59
C ILE A 100 10.72 -12.21 17.04
N GLY A 101 9.78 -12.60 17.92
CA GLY A 101 8.39 -12.86 17.54
C GLY A 101 7.70 -11.64 16.93
N THR A 102 7.90 -10.45 17.52
CA THR A 102 7.37 -9.19 16.98
C THR A 102 7.94 -8.89 15.59
N LYS A 103 9.25 -9.06 15.40
CA LYS A 103 9.90 -8.86 14.09
C LYS A 103 9.32 -9.80 13.04
N VAL A 104 9.13 -11.08 13.34
CA VAL A 104 8.52 -12.04 12.40
C VAL A 104 7.10 -11.61 12.04
N MET A 105 6.27 -11.30 13.04
CA MET A 105 4.86 -11.00 12.83
C MET A 105 4.63 -9.71 12.04
N GLN A 106 5.36 -8.64 12.39
CA GLN A 106 5.20 -7.31 11.78
C GLN A 106 5.88 -7.22 10.42
N THR A 107 7.07 -7.81 10.26
CA THR A 107 7.78 -7.78 8.98
C THR A 107 6.98 -8.49 7.89
N SER A 108 6.33 -9.62 8.20
CA SER A 108 5.48 -10.31 7.21
C SER A 108 4.30 -9.45 6.72
N LEU A 109 3.71 -8.63 7.60
CA LEU A 109 2.64 -7.70 7.22
C LEU A 109 3.18 -6.53 6.39
N ALA A 110 4.32 -5.96 6.79
CA ALA A 110 4.98 -4.87 6.08
C ALA A 110 5.44 -5.27 4.66
N VAL A 111 5.99 -6.49 4.51
CA VAL A 111 6.36 -7.06 3.21
C VAL A 111 5.13 -7.20 2.32
N ARG A 112 4.03 -7.76 2.84
CA ARG A 112 2.77 -7.84 2.10
C ARG A 112 2.30 -6.46 1.63
N GLU A 113 2.27 -5.47 2.53
CA GLU A 113 1.84 -4.11 2.18
C GLU A 113 2.73 -3.50 1.10
N THR A 114 4.05 -3.73 1.16
CA THR A 114 5.01 -3.28 0.15
C THR A 114 4.71 -3.91 -1.21
N VAL A 115 4.52 -5.23 -1.26
CA VAL A 115 4.18 -5.95 -2.50
C VAL A 115 2.87 -5.44 -3.08
N MET A 116 1.84 -5.24 -2.25
CA MET A 116 0.56 -4.70 -2.68
C MET A 116 0.71 -3.29 -3.27
N LYS A 117 1.43 -2.39 -2.61
CA LYS A 117 1.65 -1.03 -3.12
C LYS A 117 2.42 -1.01 -4.44
N LEU A 118 3.45 -1.86 -4.57
CA LEU A 118 4.26 -1.94 -5.78
C LEU A 118 3.49 -2.53 -6.98
N LEU A 119 2.73 -3.60 -6.75
CA LEU A 119 2.06 -4.32 -7.83
C LEU A 119 0.70 -3.74 -8.21
N ASP A 120 0.07 -2.99 -7.30
CA ASP A 120 -1.27 -2.44 -7.50
C ASP A 120 -1.21 -0.92 -7.68
N ILE A 121 -1.00 -0.20 -6.58
CA ILE A 121 -1.09 1.27 -6.55
C ILE A 121 -0.06 1.92 -7.48
N LEU A 122 1.20 1.48 -7.44
CA LEU A 122 2.26 2.07 -8.25
C LEU A 122 2.02 1.85 -9.75
N VAL A 123 1.57 0.65 -10.14
CA VAL A 123 1.22 0.34 -11.53
C VAL A 123 0.03 1.17 -11.98
N TYR A 124 -1.03 1.21 -11.17
CA TYR A 124 -2.24 1.97 -11.45
C TYR A 124 -1.93 3.46 -11.64
N VAL A 125 -1.27 4.10 -10.66
CA VAL A 125 -0.88 5.51 -10.73
C VAL A 125 0.07 5.77 -11.91
N GLY A 126 1.02 4.88 -12.16
CA GLY A 126 1.96 5.00 -13.27
C GLY A 126 1.26 5.01 -14.63
N VAL A 127 0.38 4.04 -14.87
CA VAL A 127 -0.41 3.96 -16.11
C VAL A 127 -1.33 5.18 -16.24
N TYR A 128 -2.08 5.50 -15.19
CA TYR A 128 -3.02 6.62 -15.19
C TYR A 128 -2.32 7.97 -15.50
N PHE A 129 -1.19 8.23 -14.84
CA PHE A 129 -0.42 9.45 -15.04
C PHE A 129 0.15 9.54 -16.46
N LEU A 130 0.77 8.46 -16.97
CA LEU A 130 1.30 8.41 -18.34
C LEU A 130 0.19 8.62 -19.37
N SER A 131 -0.97 8.02 -19.13
CA SER A 131 -2.13 8.14 -20.00
C SER A 131 -2.73 9.55 -20.04
N ILE A 132 -2.88 10.23 -18.89
CA ILE A 132 -3.31 11.63 -18.85
C ILE A 132 -2.28 12.53 -19.52
N LEU A 133 -1.00 12.29 -19.25
CA LEU A 133 0.08 13.04 -19.86
C LEU A 133 0.04 12.92 -21.39
N TRP A 134 -0.21 11.72 -21.91
CA TRP A 134 -0.42 11.50 -23.35
C TRP A 134 -1.68 12.19 -23.88
N LEU A 135 -2.81 12.10 -23.17
CA LEU A 135 -4.07 12.73 -23.56
C LEU A 135 -3.92 14.26 -23.67
N VAL A 136 -3.32 14.89 -22.66
CA VAL A 136 -3.06 16.34 -22.64
C VAL A 136 -2.06 16.74 -23.73
N ALA A 137 -1.00 15.96 -23.92
CA ALA A 137 -0.01 16.22 -24.97
C ALA A 137 -0.62 16.12 -26.38
N SER A 138 -1.63 15.27 -26.58
CA SER A 138 -2.35 15.16 -27.85
C SER A 138 -3.21 16.38 -28.16
N ALA A 139 -3.66 17.13 -27.15
CA ALA A 139 -4.40 18.37 -27.31
C ALA A 139 -3.47 19.57 -27.55
N ASP A 140 -2.51 19.81 -26.64
CA ASP A 140 -1.42 20.79 -26.82
C ASP A 140 -0.25 20.42 -25.88
N TRP A 141 0.95 20.24 -26.45
CA TRP A 141 2.16 19.90 -25.71
C TRP A 141 2.50 20.92 -24.60
N ARG A 142 2.10 22.19 -24.76
CA ARG A 142 2.36 23.24 -23.77
C ARG A 142 1.56 23.02 -22.48
N MET A 143 0.39 22.38 -22.57
CA MET A 143 -0.47 22.09 -21.42
C MET A 143 0.08 20.97 -20.53
N MET A 144 1.09 20.22 -21.01
CA MET A 144 1.80 19.20 -20.23
C MET A 144 2.85 19.80 -19.27
N LEU A 145 3.36 21.00 -19.56
CA LEU A 145 4.45 21.62 -18.78
C LEU A 145 4.08 21.82 -17.29
N PRO A 146 2.90 22.36 -16.93
CA PRO A 146 2.51 22.49 -15.52
C PRO A 146 2.47 21.14 -14.78
N LEU A 147 2.02 20.08 -15.46
CA LEU A 147 1.92 18.74 -14.89
C LEU A 147 3.31 18.13 -14.63
N LEU A 148 4.25 18.32 -15.55
CA LEU A 148 5.65 17.90 -15.40
C LEU A 148 6.37 18.69 -14.30
N CYS A 149 6.18 20.01 -14.24
CA CYS A 149 6.72 20.83 -13.16
C CYS A 149 6.20 20.38 -11.80
N TRP A 150 4.89 20.10 -11.70
CA TRP A 150 4.28 19.55 -10.49
C TRP A 150 4.88 18.19 -10.12
N LEU A 151 5.04 17.28 -11.08
CA LEU A 151 5.64 15.96 -10.85
C LEU A 151 7.09 16.08 -10.35
N ALA A 152 7.89 16.96 -10.95
CA ALA A 152 9.26 17.21 -10.54
C ALA A 152 9.33 17.73 -9.09
N PHE A 153 8.44 18.66 -8.73
CA PHE A 153 8.35 19.17 -7.36
C PHE A 153 7.92 18.06 -6.39
N TYR A 154 6.93 17.26 -6.75
CA TYR A 154 6.45 16.12 -5.96
C TYR A 154 7.57 15.10 -5.70
N ILE A 155 8.33 14.72 -6.73
CA ILE A 155 9.51 13.84 -6.60
C ILE A 155 10.56 14.47 -5.69
N GLY A 156 10.80 15.78 -5.81
CA GLY A 156 11.72 16.52 -4.95
C GLY A 156 11.33 16.45 -3.47
N VAL A 157 10.05 16.69 -3.16
CA VAL A 157 9.48 16.56 -1.81
C VAL A 157 9.66 15.12 -1.30
N LEU A 158 9.29 14.11 -2.09
CA LEU A 158 9.46 12.71 -1.68
C LEU A 158 10.91 12.36 -1.39
N ARG A 159 11.86 12.77 -2.24
CA ARG A 159 13.29 12.50 -2.06
C ARG A 159 13.84 13.13 -0.78
N TYR A 160 13.28 14.26 -0.34
CA TYR A 160 13.68 14.93 0.89
C TYR A 160 13.03 14.32 2.15
N PHE A 161 11.71 14.10 2.12
CA PHE A 161 10.94 13.69 3.31
C PHE A 161 10.95 12.18 3.55
N VAL A 162 10.92 11.34 2.51
CA VAL A 162 10.86 9.87 2.66
C VAL A 162 12.06 9.32 3.44
N PRO A 163 13.33 9.67 3.14
CA PRO A 163 14.47 9.15 3.89
C PRO A 163 14.48 9.61 5.36
N ARG A 164 13.99 10.82 5.64
CA ARG A 164 13.87 11.33 7.00
C ARG A 164 12.81 10.59 7.80
N LEU A 165 11.64 10.39 7.19
CA LEU A 165 10.55 9.63 7.79
C LEU A 165 10.98 8.18 8.06
N GLN A 166 11.71 7.56 7.14
CA GLN A 166 12.24 6.20 7.32
C GLN A 166 13.15 6.08 8.55
N ARG A 167 14.07 7.03 8.76
CA ARG A 167 14.96 7.03 9.94
C ARG A 167 14.18 7.14 11.25
N VAL A 168 13.20 8.04 11.30
CA VAL A 168 12.35 8.24 12.49
C VAL A 168 11.48 7.01 12.74
N ALA A 169 10.88 6.43 11.70
CA ALA A 169 10.07 5.22 11.81
C ALA A 169 10.89 4.02 12.29
N GLN A 170 12.15 3.90 11.85
CA GLN A 170 13.05 2.85 12.30
C GLN A 170 13.40 3.00 13.79
N ALA A 171 13.79 4.20 14.22
CA ALA A 171 14.06 4.49 15.64
C ALA A 171 12.84 4.20 16.52
N GLN A 172 11.64 4.59 16.07
CA GLN A 172 10.39 4.31 16.77
C GLN A 172 10.10 2.79 16.85
N ALA A 173 10.33 2.05 15.76
CA ALA A 173 10.10 0.61 15.74
C ALA A 173 11.04 -0.13 16.70
N ASP A 174 12.32 0.27 16.75
CA ASP A 174 13.31 -0.30 17.66
C ASP A 174 12.96 -0.03 19.13
N ALA A 175 12.60 1.21 19.48
CA ALA A 175 12.15 1.58 20.83
C ALA A 175 10.90 0.78 21.25
N ARG A 176 9.88 0.71 20.39
CA ARG A 176 8.66 -0.07 20.64
C ARG A 176 8.95 -1.57 20.83
N SER A 177 9.89 -2.11 20.05
CA SER A 177 10.28 -3.52 20.14
C SER A 177 11.03 -3.82 21.45
N LEU A 178 11.90 -2.91 21.90
CA LEU A 178 12.57 -2.99 23.19
C LEU A 178 11.57 -2.95 24.35
N MET A 179 10.67 -1.96 24.35
CA MET A 179 9.60 -1.81 25.35
C MET A 179 8.76 -3.09 25.47
N THR A 180 8.25 -3.59 24.34
CA THR A 180 7.41 -4.79 24.29
C THR A 180 8.17 -6.03 24.78
N GLY A 181 9.46 -6.13 24.41
CA GLY A 181 10.33 -7.21 24.87
C GLY A 181 10.50 -7.23 26.39
N ARG A 182 10.74 -6.07 27.01
CA ARG A 182 10.86 -5.95 28.48
C ARG A 182 9.57 -6.35 29.20
N ILE A 183 8.41 -5.93 28.68
CA ILE A 183 7.11 -6.29 29.27
C ILE A 183 6.86 -7.79 29.21
N ILE A 184 7.10 -8.42 28.05
CA ILE A 184 6.91 -9.87 27.88
C ILE A 184 7.85 -10.66 28.80
N ASP A 185 9.09 -10.20 28.97
CA ASP A 185 10.06 -10.84 29.86
C ASP A 185 9.61 -10.83 31.33
N SER A 186 9.15 -9.68 31.84
CA SER A 186 8.60 -9.59 33.21
C SER A 186 7.40 -10.51 33.42
N TYR A 187 6.53 -10.71 32.41
CA TYR A 187 5.44 -11.68 32.50
C TYR A 187 5.91 -13.13 32.44
N THR A 188 6.91 -13.44 31.61
CA THR A 188 7.46 -14.80 31.48
C THR A 188 8.17 -15.23 32.77
N ASN A 189 8.81 -14.29 33.47
CA ASN A 189 9.56 -14.52 34.70
C ASN A 189 8.82 -14.05 35.97
N ILE A 190 7.49 -13.96 35.94
CA ILE A 190 6.69 -13.35 37.01
C ILE A 190 6.88 -14.02 38.38
N GLY A 191 7.15 -15.33 38.41
CA GLY A 191 7.43 -16.07 39.64
C GLY A 191 8.67 -15.54 40.36
N THR A 192 9.78 -15.36 39.64
CA THR A 192 11.03 -14.82 40.18
C THR A 192 10.86 -13.35 40.61
N VAL A 193 10.15 -12.56 39.79
CA VAL A 193 9.85 -11.15 40.11
C VAL A 193 9.06 -11.06 41.43
N LYS A 194 8.03 -11.88 41.63
CA LYS A 194 7.23 -11.85 42.86
C LYS A 194 7.97 -12.38 44.10
N LEU A 195 8.93 -13.29 43.91
CA LEU A 195 9.73 -13.87 45.01
C LEU A 195 10.92 -13.00 45.43
N PHE A 196 11.52 -12.23 44.51
CA PHE A 196 12.81 -11.57 44.75
C PHE A 196 12.88 -10.09 44.35
N SER A 197 11.94 -9.56 43.55
CA SER A 197 11.95 -8.12 43.24
C SER A 197 11.40 -7.32 44.42
N HIS A 198 12.15 -6.30 44.86
CA HIS A 198 11.63 -5.32 45.80
C HIS A 198 10.48 -4.55 45.13
N ALA A 199 9.35 -4.43 45.81
CA ALA A 199 8.13 -3.81 45.31
C ALA A 199 8.41 -2.44 44.65
N GLY A 200 8.36 -2.37 43.32
CA GLY A 200 8.51 -1.13 42.55
C GLY A 200 9.65 -1.10 41.51
N ASN A 201 10.69 -1.94 41.63
CA ASN A 201 11.81 -1.93 40.67
C ASN A 201 11.41 -2.41 39.27
N GLU A 202 10.53 -3.41 39.18
CA GLU A 202 10.05 -3.95 37.91
C GLU A 202 9.16 -2.93 37.16
N ALA A 203 8.33 -2.19 37.90
CA ALA A 203 7.49 -1.13 37.34
C ALA A 203 8.35 0.02 36.79
N LYS A 204 9.48 0.33 37.44
CA LYS A 204 10.45 1.32 36.97
C LYS A 204 11.18 0.84 35.71
N TYR A 205 11.60 -0.42 35.68
CA TYR A 205 12.23 -1.04 34.49
C TYR A 205 11.31 -1.07 33.26
N ALA A 206 10.02 -1.36 33.46
CA ALA A 206 9.01 -1.27 32.40
C ALA A 206 8.79 0.17 31.95
N ARG A 207 8.74 1.13 32.90
CA ARG A 207 8.55 2.56 32.63
C ARG A 207 9.72 3.18 31.87
N ASP A 208 10.96 2.86 32.23
CA ASP A 208 12.16 3.32 31.52
C ASP A 208 12.17 2.82 30.06
N GLY A 209 11.54 1.66 29.79
CA GLY A 209 11.33 1.18 28.43
C GLY A 209 10.24 1.92 27.64
N MET A 210 9.33 2.63 28.31
CA MET A 210 8.29 3.45 27.67
C MET A 210 8.72 4.91 27.47
N GLU A 211 9.65 5.40 28.29
CA GLU A 211 10.20 6.76 28.22
C GLU A 211 11.39 6.89 27.24
N SER A 212 11.82 5.78 26.60
CA SER A 212 12.89 5.73 25.58
C SER A 212 12.38 5.54 24.17
#